data_AF-A0A523N9N7-F1
#
_entry.id   AF-A0A523N9N7-F1
#
_cell.length_a   1.000
_cell.length_b   1.000
_cell.length_c   1.000
_cell.angle_alpha   90.00
_cell.angle_beta   90.00
_cell.angle_gamma   90.00
#
_symmetry.space_group_name_H-M   'P 1'
#
loop_
_entity.id
_entity.type
_entity.pdbx_description
1 polymer ?
#
loop_
_entity_poly.entity_id
_entity_poly.type
_entity_poly.pdbx_seq_one_letter_code
_entity_poly.pdbx_strand_id
1 'polypeptide(L)'
;MNLTLGQRISVLVVTGVLLVSATVANGGPILPTTYESSSGEWTLHVDPRGPWGQREAEYELHHGEETIWSRTLSFTLRDIVVTENGEAAGWAITRPPPWKSEEREAAGYGEFRVIILDARGIPRLNHATKREPTRMAEGSPSPRARGLLLNDFADQLIVRVIDEHQRGERWWIYGFSSGRKIGIVDPRVGLPDATTVGRTLDVLVVPESPFILMEWLSSRSPDMRKPRSRLFALVDGEGNHVWSFTLPIDPGSHGEDLKWVDQDNDSIVSPEHPGLFTVVSKARAERITFLAKRSQDRWVVHEVRRVPIE
;
A
#
# COMPACT_ATOMS: atom_id res chain seq x y z
N MET A 1 -19.49 6.80 -55.86
CA MET A 1 -20.04 5.67 -55.10
C MET A 1 -18.88 4.90 -54.47
N ASN A 2 -18.96 4.73 -53.16
CA ASN A 2 -18.24 3.77 -52.29
C ASN A 2 -16.73 3.96 -52.07
N LEU A 3 -16.41 4.66 -50.98
CA LEU A 3 -15.14 4.57 -50.25
C LEU A 3 -15.23 3.37 -49.29
N THR A 4 -14.30 2.41 -49.41
CA THR A 4 -14.13 1.29 -48.49
C THR A 4 -13.32 1.74 -47.26
N LEU A 5 -13.97 1.67 -46.10
CA LEU A 5 -13.42 1.99 -44.79
C LEU A 5 -12.43 0.89 -44.36
N GLY A 6 -11.14 1.21 -44.33
CA GLY A 6 -10.09 0.32 -43.82
C GLY A 6 -10.12 0.26 -42.30
N GLN A 7 -10.48 -0.89 -41.74
CA GLN A 7 -10.31 -1.20 -40.32
C GLN A 7 -8.82 -1.35 -40.01
N ARG A 8 -8.25 -0.42 -39.24
CA ARG A 8 -6.92 -0.58 -38.65
C ARG A 8 -7.06 -1.38 -37.34
N ILE A 9 -6.50 -2.58 -37.33
CA ILE A 9 -6.31 -3.38 -36.11
C ILE A 9 -5.08 -2.78 -35.41
N SER A 10 -5.32 -2.01 -34.35
CA SER A 10 -4.24 -1.62 -33.43
C SER A 10 -3.93 -2.80 -32.52
N VAL A 11 -2.76 -3.41 -32.71
CA VAL A 11 -2.23 -4.41 -31.78
C VAL A 11 -1.68 -3.66 -30.57
N LEU A 12 -2.36 -3.82 -29.42
CA LEU A 12 -1.91 -3.30 -28.13
C LEU A 12 -0.84 -4.24 -27.58
N VAL A 13 0.42 -3.80 -27.58
CA VAL A 13 1.49 -4.47 -26.84
C VAL A 13 1.42 -3.95 -25.41
N VAL A 14 1.03 -4.82 -24.48
CA VAL A 14 1.01 -4.53 -23.04
C VAL A 14 2.39 -4.91 -22.51
N THR A 15 3.18 -3.90 -22.12
CA THR A 15 4.54 -4.10 -21.61
C THR A 15 4.45 -4.06 -20.09
N GLY A 16 4.24 -5.23 -19.49
CA GLY A 16 4.08 -5.43 -18.05
C GLY A 16 5.16 -4.75 -17.23
N VAL A 17 4.88 -3.57 -16.67
CA VAL A 17 5.67 -3.01 -15.57
C VAL A 17 5.30 -3.77 -14.30
N LEU A 18 6.25 -4.54 -13.78
CA LEU A 18 6.11 -5.20 -12.48
C LEU A 18 6.23 -4.12 -11.40
N LEU A 19 5.09 -3.64 -10.89
CA LEU A 19 5.08 -2.98 -9.59
C LEU A 19 5.42 -4.04 -8.53
N VAL A 20 6.70 -4.12 -8.17
CA VAL A 20 7.15 -4.97 -7.06
C VAL A 20 6.69 -4.30 -5.77
N SER A 21 5.47 -4.63 -5.34
CA SER A 21 5.04 -4.39 -3.97
C SER A 21 5.82 -5.34 -3.06
N ALA A 22 7.02 -4.93 -2.64
CA ALA A 22 7.78 -5.66 -1.64
C ALA A 22 7.09 -5.50 -0.28
N THR A 23 6.16 -6.40 0.04
CA THR A 23 5.68 -6.57 1.41
C THR A 23 6.77 -7.27 2.22
N VAL A 24 7.59 -6.51 2.96
CA VAL A 24 8.57 -7.12 3.86
C VAL A 24 7.83 -7.79 5.02
N ALA A 25 7.98 -9.11 5.13
CA ALA A 25 7.44 -9.88 6.24
C ALA A 25 7.98 -9.32 7.57
N ASN A 26 7.05 -8.96 8.46
CA ASN A 26 7.36 -8.29 9.73
C ASN A 26 8.25 -9.19 10.62
N GLY A 27 9.50 -8.77 10.82
CA GLY A 27 10.36 -9.28 11.90
C GLY A 27 11.61 -10.04 11.48
N GLY A 28 11.92 -10.15 10.19
CA GLY A 28 13.21 -10.65 9.70
C GLY A 28 14.32 -9.58 9.74
N PRO A 29 15.59 -9.99 9.58
CA PRO A 29 16.66 -9.02 9.39
C PRO A 29 16.42 -8.20 8.11
N ILE A 30 16.75 -6.91 8.14
CA ILE A 30 16.74 -6.07 6.94
C ILE A 30 18.01 -6.34 6.17
N LEU A 31 17.84 -6.77 4.92
CA LEU A 31 18.92 -7.00 3.99
C LEU A 31 19.11 -5.76 3.10
N PRO A 32 20.29 -5.55 2.53
CA PRO A 32 20.48 -4.55 1.49
C PRO A 32 19.45 -4.73 0.37
N THR A 33 18.81 -3.64 -0.03
CA THR A 33 17.69 -3.67 -0.98
C THR A 33 17.76 -2.47 -1.91
N THR A 34 17.42 -2.68 -3.18
CA THR A 34 17.26 -1.61 -4.17
C THR A 34 15.77 -1.40 -4.44
N TYR A 35 15.36 -0.13 -4.46
CA TYR A 35 14.01 0.31 -4.79
C TYR A 35 14.04 1.11 -6.08
N GLU A 36 13.03 0.98 -6.92
CA GLU A 36 13.00 1.57 -8.26
C GLU A 36 11.77 2.46 -8.43
N SER A 37 11.87 3.49 -9.27
CA SER A 37 10.70 4.23 -9.76
C SER A 37 9.87 3.39 -10.72
N SER A 38 8.68 3.87 -11.10
CA SER A 38 7.79 3.12 -11.99
C SER A 38 8.38 2.91 -13.40
N SER A 39 9.22 3.84 -13.86
CA SER A 39 9.97 3.69 -15.12
C SER A 39 11.22 2.83 -14.98
N GLY A 40 11.73 2.63 -13.76
CA GLY A 40 13.03 2.05 -13.48
C GLY A 40 14.22 2.99 -13.73
N GLU A 41 13.99 4.23 -14.18
CA GLU A 41 15.08 5.19 -14.44
C GLU A 41 15.75 5.66 -13.15
N TRP A 42 15.01 5.71 -12.04
CA TRP A 42 15.54 6.06 -10.73
C TRP A 42 15.63 4.84 -9.84
N THR A 43 16.78 4.65 -9.18
CA THR A 43 16.96 3.57 -8.22
C THR A 43 17.59 4.09 -6.93
N LEU A 44 17.10 3.62 -5.78
CA LEU A 44 17.64 3.90 -4.46
C LEU A 44 18.10 2.59 -3.83
N HIS A 45 19.41 2.44 -3.68
CA HIS A 45 20.00 1.37 -2.90
C HIS A 45 20.06 1.75 -1.42
N VAL A 46 19.71 0.82 -0.54
CA VAL A 46 19.76 0.97 0.92
C VAL A 46 20.51 -0.21 1.53
N ASP A 47 21.63 0.07 2.18
CA ASP A 47 22.45 -0.91 2.92
C ASP A 47 22.39 -0.65 4.44
N PRO A 48 21.63 -1.46 5.20
CA PRO A 48 21.51 -1.32 6.65
C PRO A 48 22.81 -1.68 7.39
N ARG A 49 23.33 -0.78 8.25
CA ARG A 49 24.47 -1.10 9.14
C ARG A 49 24.11 -1.96 10.36
N GLY A 50 22.88 -2.47 10.42
CA GLY A 50 22.42 -3.31 11.52
C GLY A 50 21.27 -4.21 11.06
N PRO A 51 21.21 -5.46 11.57
CA PRO A 51 20.30 -6.46 11.04
C PRO A 51 18.83 -6.10 11.25
N TRP A 52 18.48 -5.18 12.14
CA TRP A 52 17.08 -4.85 12.42
C TRP A 52 16.69 -3.42 11.99
N GLY A 53 17.56 -2.70 11.29
CA GLY A 53 17.33 -1.32 10.82
C GLY A 53 17.20 -0.27 11.92
N GLN A 54 17.67 -0.58 13.12
CA GLN A 54 17.66 0.30 14.28
C GLN A 54 18.79 1.33 14.27
N ARG A 55 19.62 1.30 13.23
CA ARG A 55 20.83 2.10 13.08
C ARG A 55 20.79 2.87 11.76
N GLU A 56 21.89 3.57 11.54
CA GLU A 56 22.21 4.19 10.27
C GLU A 56 22.19 3.16 9.12
N ALA A 57 21.93 3.65 7.93
CA ALA A 57 22.11 2.90 6.69
C ALA A 57 22.89 3.77 5.69
N GLU A 58 23.58 3.11 4.78
CA GLU A 58 24.17 3.74 3.60
C GLU A 58 23.13 3.73 2.49
N TYR A 59 23.03 4.86 1.79
CA TYR A 59 22.03 5.10 0.77
C TYR A 59 22.71 5.63 -0.48
N GLU A 60 22.35 5.08 -1.64
CA GLU A 60 22.86 5.53 -2.93
C GLU A 60 21.68 5.70 -3.90
N LEU A 61 21.50 6.92 -4.41
CA LEU A 61 20.50 7.21 -5.42
C LEU A 61 21.16 7.31 -6.79
N HIS A 62 20.60 6.60 -7.76
CA HIS A 62 21.02 6.59 -9.15
C HIS A 62 19.92 7.08 -10.08
N HIS A 63 20.34 7.67 -11.20
CA HIS A 63 19.52 7.93 -12.38
C HIS A 63 20.18 7.24 -13.57
N GLY A 64 19.60 6.13 -14.04
CA GLY A 64 20.27 5.18 -14.91
C GLY A 64 21.55 4.64 -14.26
N GLU A 65 22.70 4.84 -14.91
CA GLU A 65 24.01 4.41 -14.40
C GLU A 65 24.70 5.49 -13.52
N GLU A 66 24.18 6.72 -13.48
CA GLU A 66 24.82 7.84 -12.78
C GLU A 66 24.42 7.86 -11.30
N THR A 67 25.41 7.84 -10.40
CA THR A 67 25.17 8.10 -8.96
C THR A 67 24.94 9.59 -8.72
N ILE A 68 23.71 9.96 -8.35
CA ILE A 68 23.33 11.34 -8.03
C ILE A 68 23.84 11.74 -6.64
N TRP A 69 23.71 10.84 -5.66
CA TRP A 69 24.30 11.03 -4.33
C TRP A 69 24.48 9.70 -3.59
N SER A 70 25.45 9.67 -2.67
CA SER A 70 25.65 8.59 -1.70
C SER A 70 25.84 9.18 -0.30
N ARG A 71 25.11 8.68 0.71
CA ARG A 71 25.09 9.23 2.08
C ARG A 71 24.80 8.18 3.12
N THR A 72 25.34 8.39 4.32
CA THR A 72 24.88 7.69 5.54
C THR A 72 23.78 8.52 6.21
N LEU A 73 22.60 7.93 6.41
CA LEU A 73 21.50 8.56 7.17
C LEU A 73 21.32 7.85 8.51
N SER A 74 20.86 8.57 9.53
CA SER A 74 20.75 8.08 10.92
C SER A 74 19.57 7.12 11.19
N PHE A 75 19.00 6.56 10.13
CA PHE A 75 17.87 5.62 10.16
C PHE A 75 17.99 4.66 8.98
N THR A 76 17.31 3.51 9.08
CA THR A 76 17.11 2.58 7.96
C THR A 76 15.64 2.64 7.52
N LEU A 77 15.39 3.11 6.30
CA LEU A 77 14.05 3.14 5.70
C LEU A 77 13.58 1.72 5.34
N ARG A 78 12.27 1.55 5.36
CA ARG A 78 11.52 0.33 5.01
C ARG A 78 10.35 0.71 4.11
N ASP A 79 9.90 -0.25 3.30
CA ASP A 79 8.86 -0.13 2.27
C ASP A 79 8.97 1.20 1.52
N ILE A 80 10.06 1.39 0.78
CA ILE A 80 10.38 2.68 0.16
C ILE A 80 9.67 2.83 -1.19
N VAL A 81 9.19 4.03 -1.46
CA VAL A 81 8.78 4.47 -2.80
C VAL A 81 9.83 5.44 -3.35
N VAL A 82 10.12 5.35 -4.65
CA VAL A 82 11.01 6.25 -5.39
C VAL A 82 10.22 6.85 -6.55
N THR A 83 10.30 8.16 -6.74
CA THR A 83 9.56 8.87 -7.80
C THR A 83 10.38 9.05 -9.07
N GLU A 84 9.71 9.43 -10.14
CA GLU A 84 10.35 9.81 -11.42
C GLU A 84 11.19 11.09 -11.35
N ASN A 85 11.22 11.76 -10.20
CA ASN A 85 12.07 12.93 -9.96
C ASN A 85 13.22 12.63 -8.97
N GLY A 86 13.45 11.36 -8.63
CA GLY A 86 14.49 10.94 -7.69
C GLY A 86 14.19 11.24 -6.22
N GLU A 87 12.95 11.61 -5.89
CA GLU A 87 12.52 11.76 -4.50
C GLU A 87 12.19 10.39 -3.93
N ALA A 88 12.33 10.22 -2.62
CA ALA A 88 12.05 8.95 -1.97
C ALA A 88 11.31 9.14 -0.65
N ALA A 89 10.46 8.19 -0.29
CA ALA A 89 9.83 8.17 1.02
C ALA A 89 9.70 6.76 1.56
N GLY A 90 9.74 6.66 2.88
CA GLY A 90 9.67 5.40 3.60
C GLY A 90 9.31 5.61 5.05
N TRP A 91 9.29 4.53 5.80
CA TRP A 91 9.16 4.57 7.24
C TRP A 91 10.34 3.90 7.92
N ALA A 92 10.59 4.24 9.18
CA ALA A 92 11.66 3.66 9.98
C ALA A 92 11.19 3.42 11.42
N ILE A 93 11.86 2.50 12.11
CA ILE A 93 11.67 2.27 13.54
C ILE A 93 13.03 2.41 14.22
N THR A 94 13.13 3.30 15.21
CA THR A 94 14.42 3.53 15.90
C THR A 94 14.78 2.39 16.85
N ARG A 95 13.79 1.61 17.30
CA ARG A 95 13.97 0.43 18.16
C ARG A 95 13.00 -0.70 17.79
N PRO A 96 13.45 -1.68 16.99
CA PRO A 96 12.66 -2.87 16.72
C PRO A 96 12.48 -3.67 18.03
N PRO A 97 11.45 -4.51 18.12
CA PRO A 97 11.16 -5.25 19.35
C PRO A 97 12.38 -6.08 19.81
N PRO A 98 12.85 -5.95 21.07
CA PRO A 98 13.63 -7.01 21.71
C PRO A 98 12.69 -8.11 22.20
N TRP A 99 13.16 -9.36 22.20
CA TRP A 99 12.42 -10.56 22.60
C TRP A 99 12.42 -10.83 24.12
N LYS A 100 12.96 -9.93 24.95
CA LYS A 100 13.11 -10.12 26.41
C LYS A 100 12.57 -8.92 27.19
N SER A 101 11.85 -9.21 28.28
CA SER A 101 10.93 -8.28 28.96
C SER A 101 11.57 -7.20 29.83
N GLU A 102 12.70 -7.48 30.49
CA GLU A 102 13.25 -6.56 31.51
C GLU A 102 13.98 -5.34 30.91
N GLU A 103 14.73 -5.53 29.81
CA GLU A 103 15.38 -4.42 29.09
C GLU A 103 14.36 -3.51 28.38
N ARG A 104 13.15 -4.01 28.13
CA ARG A 104 12.07 -3.35 27.38
C ARG A 104 11.56 -2.09 28.10
N GLU A 105 11.39 -2.16 29.41
CA GLU A 105 10.76 -1.09 30.21
C GLU A 105 11.71 0.08 30.46
N ALA A 106 12.98 -0.20 30.77
CA ALA A 106 13.99 0.83 31.04
C ALA A 106 14.38 1.62 29.79
N ALA A 107 14.47 0.96 28.64
CA ALA A 107 14.88 1.62 27.40
C ALA A 107 13.71 2.40 26.76
N GLY A 108 12.49 1.86 26.79
CA GLY A 108 11.35 2.38 26.02
C GLY A 108 11.32 1.87 24.58
N TYR A 109 10.16 2.04 23.93
CA TYR A 109 9.80 1.37 22.66
C TYR A 109 10.30 2.03 21.37
N GLY A 110 11.09 3.10 21.50
CA GLY A 110 11.55 3.91 20.39
C GLY A 110 10.44 4.69 19.70
N GLU A 111 10.67 4.99 18.44
CA GLU A 111 9.82 5.84 17.61
C GLU A 111 9.51 5.13 16.30
N PHE A 112 8.30 5.37 15.80
CA PHE A 112 7.92 5.14 14.43
C PHE A 112 8.12 6.45 13.67
N ARG A 113 8.87 6.42 12.58
CA ARG A 113 9.21 7.62 11.80
C ARG A 113 8.70 7.48 10.38
N VAL A 114 8.16 8.56 9.83
CA VAL A 114 7.85 8.73 8.40
C VAL A 114 8.80 9.76 7.84
N ILE A 115 9.50 9.42 6.76
CA ILE A 115 10.55 10.25 6.17
C ILE A 115 10.24 10.46 4.69
N ILE A 116 10.44 11.69 4.22
CA ILE A 116 10.47 12.06 2.79
C ILE A 116 11.82 12.72 2.53
N LEU A 117 12.57 12.20 1.57
CA LEU A 117 13.83 12.71 1.08
C LEU A 117 13.60 13.44 -0.25
N ASP A 118 14.23 14.61 -0.41
CA ASP A 118 14.34 15.24 -1.72
C ASP A 118 15.34 14.50 -2.63
N ALA A 119 15.40 14.88 -3.90
CA ALA A 119 16.30 14.28 -4.89
C ALA A 119 17.80 14.41 -4.57
N ARG A 120 18.18 15.18 -3.54
CA ARG A 120 19.56 15.35 -3.07
C ARG A 120 19.85 14.54 -1.80
N GLY A 121 18.90 13.70 -1.37
CA GLY A 121 18.99 12.90 -0.16
C GLY A 121 18.84 13.72 1.13
N ILE A 122 18.24 14.92 1.05
CA ILE A 122 18.00 15.77 2.22
C ILE A 122 16.57 15.50 2.72
N PRO A 123 16.37 15.17 4.02
CA PRO A 123 15.03 15.00 4.57
C PRO A 123 14.22 16.30 4.50
N ARG A 124 13.12 16.26 3.75
CA ARG A 124 12.06 17.28 3.74
C ARG A 124 11.08 17.04 4.88
N LEU A 125 10.82 15.77 5.19
CA LEU A 125 10.03 15.34 6.33
C LEU A 125 10.82 14.32 7.15
N ASN A 126 10.76 14.45 8.48
CA ASN A 126 11.18 13.44 9.44
C ASN A 126 10.22 13.48 10.63
N HIS A 127 9.03 12.92 10.43
CA HIS A 127 7.98 12.93 11.44
C HIS A 127 8.11 11.72 12.35
N ALA A 128 8.46 11.95 13.61
CA ALA A 128 8.57 10.93 14.64
C ALA A 128 7.29 10.85 15.50
N THR A 129 6.82 9.63 15.75
CA THR A 129 5.78 9.33 16.72
C THR A 129 6.29 8.30 17.71
N LYS A 130 6.16 8.59 19.00
CA LYS A 130 6.54 7.67 20.08
C LYS A 130 5.75 6.37 19.96
N ARG A 131 6.43 5.23 20.14
CA ARG A 131 5.76 3.92 20.23
C ARG A 131 5.41 3.58 21.67
N GLU A 132 4.31 2.85 21.83
CA GLU A 132 3.69 2.50 23.10
C GLU A 132 3.43 1.00 23.17
N PRO A 133 3.41 0.41 24.39
CA PRO A 133 3.11 -1.00 24.55
C PRO A 133 1.66 -1.27 24.19
N THR A 134 1.45 -2.36 23.48
CA THR A 134 0.13 -2.88 23.16
C THR A 134 -0.58 -3.43 24.39
N ARG A 135 -1.90 -3.58 24.31
CA ARG A 135 -2.67 -4.30 25.34
C ARG A 135 -2.40 -5.80 25.36
N MET A 136 -1.83 -6.35 24.30
CA MET A 136 -1.39 -7.74 24.23
C MET A 136 0.00 -7.87 24.86
N ALA A 137 0.16 -8.81 25.80
CA ALA A 137 1.41 -9.00 26.55
C ALA A 137 2.64 -9.21 25.64
N GLU A 138 2.46 -9.97 24.57
CA GLU A 138 3.49 -10.29 23.56
C GLU A 138 3.36 -9.43 22.29
N GLY A 139 2.49 -8.41 22.30
CA GLY A 139 2.27 -7.55 21.15
C GLY A 139 3.46 -6.63 20.89
N SER A 140 3.75 -6.43 19.60
CA SER A 140 4.75 -5.47 19.15
C SER A 140 4.26 -4.03 19.38
N PRO A 141 5.11 -3.10 19.89
CA PRO A 141 4.69 -1.73 20.19
C PRO A 141 4.04 -1.03 18.99
N SER A 142 3.02 -0.20 19.26
CA SER A 142 2.28 0.59 18.27
C SER A 142 2.69 2.06 18.32
N PRO A 143 2.58 2.86 17.24
CA PRO A 143 2.10 2.48 15.91
C PRO A 143 3.10 1.61 15.13
N ARG A 144 2.59 0.93 14.10
CA ARG A 144 3.35 0.13 13.14
C ARG A 144 2.87 0.39 11.72
N ALA A 145 3.78 0.44 10.76
CA ALA A 145 3.39 0.44 9.35
C ALA A 145 2.88 -0.95 8.92
N ARG A 146 1.88 -0.93 8.05
CA ARG A 146 1.26 -2.05 7.35
C ARG A 146 1.61 -2.03 5.86
N GLY A 147 2.01 -0.88 5.36
CA GLY A 147 2.41 -0.64 3.98
C GLY A 147 2.51 0.86 3.69
N LEU A 148 3.08 1.17 2.53
CA LEU A 148 3.24 2.53 2.02
C LEU A 148 2.60 2.61 0.63
N LEU A 149 1.93 3.73 0.34
CA LEU A 149 1.37 4.02 -0.97
C LEU A 149 1.80 5.42 -1.37
N LEU A 150 2.13 5.57 -2.65
CA LEU A 150 2.37 6.86 -3.27
C LEU A 150 1.26 7.12 -4.29
N ASN A 151 0.50 8.18 -4.06
CA ASN A 151 -0.48 8.69 -5.01
C ASN A 151 0.04 10.01 -5.57
N ASP A 152 0.88 9.90 -6.60
CA ASP A 152 1.49 11.04 -7.28
C ASP A 152 0.45 11.98 -7.88
N PHE A 153 -0.65 11.43 -8.40
CA PHE A 153 -1.75 12.24 -8.95
C PHE A 153 -2.32 13.22 -7.93
N ALA A 154 -2.38 12.81 -6.65
CA ALA A 154 -2.89 13.63 -5.56
C ALA A 154 -1.79 14.31 -4.72
N ASP A 155 -0.51 14.19 -5.08
CA ASP A 155 0.65 14.61 -4.27
C ASP A 155 0.61 14.04 -2.84
N GLN A 156 0.31 12.75 -2.71
CA GLN A 156 0.07 12.11 -1.41
C GLN A 156 0.97 10.92 -1.14
N LEU A 157 1.67 10.96 0.00
CA LEU A 157 2.22 9.79 0.65
C LEU A 157 1.22 9.29 1.69
N ILE A 158 0.83 8.01 1.58
CA ILE A 158 -0.10 7.38 2.51
C ILE A 158 0.61 6.23 3.21
N VAL A 159 0.80 6.41 4.52
CA VAL A 159 1.32 5.36 5.39
C VAL A 159 0.16 4.63 6.03
N ARG A 160 0.02 3.34 5.72
CA ARG A 160 -1.00 2.48 6.34
C ARG A 160 -0.50 2.09 7.73
N VAL A 161 -1.16 2.54 8.78
CA VAL A 161 -0.71 2.37 10.16
C VAL A 161 -1.70 1.51 10.95
N ILE A 162 -1.19 0.50 11.65
CA ILE A 162 -1.92 -0.19 12.71
C ILE A 162 -1.47 0.40 14.04
N ASP A 163 -2.45 0.81 14.84
CA ASP A 163 -2.27 1.26 16.21
C ASP A 163 -3.27 0.53 17.10
N GLU A 164 -2.82 -0.34 17.99
CA GLU A 164 -3.71 -1.15 18.84
C GLU A 164 -4.46 -0.36 19.92
N HIS A 165 -4.05 0.88 20.17
CA HIS A 165 -4.84 1.79 21.01
C HIS A 165 -6.05 2.35 20.26
N GLN A 166 -6.05 2.23 18.93
CA GLN A 166 -7.13 2.60 18.04
C GLN A 166 -7.72 1.34 17.38
N ARG A 167 -8.95 1.43 16.90
CA ARG A 167 -9.56 0.28 16.22
C ARG A 167 -9.11 0.28 14.76
N GLY A 168 -8.44 -0.79 14.31
CA GLY A 168 -8.18 -1.06 12.89
C GLY A 168 -7.03 -0.25 12.27
N GLU A 169 -6.93 -0.33 10.95
CA GLU A 169 -5.94 0.40 10.14
C GLU A 169 -6.35 1.88 10.01
N ARG A 170 -5.38 2.79 10.11
CA ARG A 170 -5.50 4.23 9.86
C ARG A 170 -4.53 4.65 8.78
N TRP A 171 -4.88 5.64 8.00
CA TRP A 171 -4.02 6.22 6.97
C TRP A 171 -3.43 7.51 7.48
N TRP A 172 -2.11 7.57 7.59
CA TRP A 172 -1.39 8.81 7.85
C TRP A 172 -1.00 9.41 6.51
N ILE A 173 -1.58 10.57 6.21
CA ILE A 173 -1.49 11.18 4.89
C ILE A 173 -0.58 12.40 4.97
N TYR A 174 0.36 12.47 4.04
CA TYR A 174 1.33 13.55 3.93
C TYR A 174 1.33 14.09 2.50
N GLY A 175 1.51 15.40 2.34
CA GLY A 175 1.78 15.99 1.04
C GLY A 175 3.21 15.63 0.64
N PHE A 176 3.39 14.85 -0.42
CA PHE A 176 4.69 14.28 -0.77
C PHE A 176 5.69 15.38 -1.14
N SER A 177 5.31 16.30 -2.03
CA SER A 177 6.12 17.45 -2.45
C SER A 177 6.40 18.43 -1.30
N SER A 178 5.44 18.61 -0.39
CA SER A 178 5.56 19.60 0.69
C SER A 178 6.23 19.06 1.96
N GLY A 179 6.28 17.74 2.14
CA GLY A 179 6.71 17.11 3.39
C GLY A 179 5.77 17.38 4.57
N ARG A 180 4.56 17.91 4.34
CA ARG A 180 3.63 18.28 5.44
C ARG A 180 2.68 17.13 5.73
N LYS A 181 2.39 16.91 7.02
CA LYS A 181 1.29 16.03 7.43
C LYS A 181 -0.05 16.68 7.07
N ILE A 182 -0.84 16.01 6.26
CA ILE A 182 -2.19 16.43 5.85
C ILE A 182 -3.21 16.00 6.91
N GLY A 183 -3.18 14.72 7.31
CA GLY A 183 -4.19 14.21 8.24
C GLY A 183 -4.03 12.75 8.62
N ILE A 184 -4.99 12.26 9.42
CA ILE A 184 -5.15 10.85 9.75
C ILE A 184 -6.58 10.43 9.40
N VAL A 185 -6.72 9.50 8.47
CA VAL A 185 -8.00 9.01 7.96
C VAL A 185 -8.27 7.58 8.45
N ASP A 186 -9.54 7.24 8.64
CA ASP A 186 -9.98 5.84 8.76
C ASP A 186 -10.66 5.47 7.44
N PRO A 187 -10.04 4.61 6.63
CA PRO A 187 -10.57 4.29 5.30
C PRO A 187 -11.84 3.44 5.34
N ARG A 188 -12.43 3.18 6.52
CA ARG A 188 -13.72 2.50 6.66
C ARG A 188 -14.87 3.48 6.91
N VAL A 189 -14.58 4.74 7.21
CA VAL A 189 -15.61 5.73 7.53
C VAL A 189 -16.41 6.01 6.27
N GLY A 190 -17.71 5.70 6.31
CA GLY A 190 -18.62 5.86 5.17
C GLY A 190 -18.91 4.56 4.42
N LEU A 191 -18.27 3.44 4.78
CA LEU A 191 -18.74 2.13 4.31
C LEU A 191 -20.12 1.83 4.89
N PRO A 192 -21.08 1.35 4.07
CA PRO A 192 -22.43 1.01 4.53
C PRO A 192 -22.45 0.07 5.75
N ASP A 193 -21.50 -0.87 5.79
CA ASP A 193 -21.36 -1.85 6.87
C ASP A 193 -19.96 -1.79 7.53
N ALA A 194 -19.48 -0.59 7.88
CA ALA A 194 -18.14 -0.41 8.47
C ALA A 194 -17.85 -1.31 9.69
N THR A 195 -18.88 -1.74 10.43
CA THR A 195 -18.76 -2.65 11.58
C THR A 195 -18.47 -4.10 11.20
N THR A 196 -18.84 -4.52 9.98
CA THR A 196 -18.57 -5.86 9.44
C THR A 196 -17.32 -5.90 8.57
N VAL A 197 -16.64 -4.78 8.36
CA VAL A 197 -15.38 -4.74 7.62
C VAL A 197 -14.26 -5.20 8.55
N GLY A 198 -13.67 -6.34 8.21
CA GLY A 198 -12.63 -6.97 9.01
C GLY A 198 -11.26 -6.44 8.64
N ARG A 199 -10.41 -7.35 8.16
CA ARG A 199 -9.00 -7.08 7.85
C ARG A 199 -8.87 -6.55 6.42
N THR A 200 -8.02 -5.54 6.23
CA THR A 200 -7.54 -5.15 4.90
C THR A 200 -6.66 -6.26 4.33
N LEU A 201 -7.06 -6.82 3.21
CA LEU A 201 -6.29 -7.84 2.50
C LEU A 201 -5.25 -7.16 1.63
N ASP A 202 -5.70 -6.30 0.72
CA ASP A 202 -4.87 -5.68 -0.29
C ASP A 202 -5.28 -4.22 -0.54
N VAL A 203 -4.32 -3.41 -1.03
CA VAL A 203 -4.51 -1.99 -1.32
C VAL A 203 -3.63 -1.57 -2.50
N LEU A 204 -4.22 -0.81 -3.42
CA LEU A 204 -3.58 -0.36 -4.65
C LEU A 204 -3.96 1.10 -4.96
N VAL A 205 -3.01 1.93 -5.40
CA VAL A 205 -3.33 3.24 -5.99
C VAL A 205 -3.77 3.04 -7.44
N VAL A 206 -4.92 3.59 -7.81
CA VAL A 206 -5.44 3.51 -9.18
C VAL A 206 -4.71 4.55 -10.05
N PRO A 207 -3.99 4.15 -11.10
CA PRO A 207 -3.17 5.04 -11.92
C PRO A 207 -3.93 6.25 -12.45
N GLU A 208 -3.25 7.40 -12.47
CA GLU A 208 -3.80 8.69 -12.94
C GLU A 208 -5.16 9.06 -12.34
N SER A 209 -5.37 8.70 -11.07
CA SER A 209 -6.59 9.03 -10.35
C SER A 209 -6.29 9.35 -8.89
N PRO A 210 -7.19 10.07 -8.19
CA PRO A 210 -7.01 10.33 -6.76
C PRO A 210 -7.39 9.12 -5.88
N PHE A 211 -7.66 7.96 -6.47
CA PHE A 211 -8.27 6.84 -5.75
C PHE A 211 -7.28 5.76 -5.34
N ILE A 212 -7.59 5.18 -4.19
CA ILE A 212 -6.99 3.97 -3.67
C ILE A 212 -8.07 2.89 -3.68
N LEU A 213 -7.80 1.80 -4.38
CA LEU A 213 -8.60 0.58 -4.36
C LEU A 213 -8.20 -0.26 -3.15
N MET A 214 -9.19 -0.64 -2.36
CA MET A 214 -8.99 -1.47 -1.17
C MET A 214 -9.79 -2.76 -1.30
N GLU A 215 -9.20 -3.85 -0.82
CA GLU A 215 -9.90 -5.10 -0.55
C GLU A 215 -9.95 -5.34 0.97
N TRP A 216 -11.14 -5.58 1.48
CA TRP A 216 -11.35 -6.07 2.84
C TRP A 216 -11.99 -7.44 2.85
N LEU A 217 -11.57 -8.24 3.81
CA LEU A 217 -12.31 -9.41 4.26
C LEU A 217 -13.40 -8.96 5.22
N SER A 218 -14.67 -9.20 4.88
CA SER A 218 -15.76 -8.96 5.85
C SER A 218 -15.57 -9.89 7.06
N SER A 219 -15.62 -9.34 8.26
CA SER A 219 -15.73 -10.14 9.47
C SER A 219 -17.04 -10.95 9.44
N ARG A 220 -17.08 -12.06 10.19
CA ARG A 220 -18.35 -12.78 10.38
C ARG A 220 -19.36 -11.80 10.95
N SER A 221 -20.47 -11.63 10.24
CA SER A 221 -21.64 -10.95 10.81
C SER A 221 -21.99 -11.64 12.14
N PRO A 222 -22.52 -10.91 13.14
CA PRO A 222 -23.11 -11.53 14.33
C PRO A 222 -24.12 -12.63 13.96
N ASP A 223 -24.78 -12.45 12.82
CA ASP A 223 -25.49 -13.51 12.13
C ASP A 223 -24.51 -14.45 11.41
N MET A 224 -24.09 -15.50 12.13
CA MET A 224 -23.18 -16.56 11.67
C MET A 224 -23.66 -17.26 10.39
N ARG A 225 -24.91 -17.03 9.94
CA ARG A 225 -25.46 -17.56 8.69
C ARG A 225 -25.03 -16.76 7.47
N LYS A 226 -24.60 -15.50 7.62
CA LYS A 226 -24.11 -14.71 6.49
C LYS A 226 -22.70 -15.19 6.11
N PRO A 227 -22.50 -15.68 4.87
CA PRO A 227 -21.17 -16.06 4.43
C PRO A 227 -20.25 -14.84 4.44
N ARG A 228 -18.95 -15.07 4.65
CA ARG A 228 -17.96 -14.01 4.49
C ARG A 228 -17.98 -13.53 3.04
N SER A 229 -17.73 -12.25 2.84
CA SER A 229 -17.53 -11.62 1.55
C SER A 229 -16.20 -10.90 1.49
N ARG A 230 -15.75 -10.64 0.26
CA ARG A 230 -14.70 -9.69 -0.06
C ARG A 230 -15.37 -8.41 -0.49
N LEU A 231 -15.03 -7.31 0.17
CA LEU A 231 -15.49 -5.98 -0.16
C LEU A 231 -14.35 -5.24 -0.84
N PHE A 232 -14.59 -4.80 -2.07
CA PHE A 232 -13.74 -3.89 -2.79
C PHE A 232 -14.32 -2.49 -2.70
N ALA A 233 -13.51 -1.46 -2.49
CA ALA A 233 -13.95 -0.08 -2.60
C ALA A 233 -12.87 0.84 -3.14
N LEU A 234 -13.31 1.89 -3.85
CA LEU A 234 -12.47 3.04 -4.13
C LEU A 234 -12.66 4.09 -3.03
N VAL A 235 -11.54 4.52 -2.47
CA VAL A 235 -11.45 5.54 -1.43
C VAL A 235 -10.56 6.66 -1.94
N ASP A 236 -10.93 7.92 -1.72
CA ASP A 236 -10.06 9.05 -2.04
C ASP A 236 -9.04 9.35 -0.91
N GLY A 237 -8.16 10.33 -1.15
CA GLY A 237 -7.16 10.78 -0.17
C GLY A 237 -7.73 11.45 1.09
N GLU A 238 -9.04 11.68 1.17
CA GLU A 238 -9.71 12.18 2.37
C GLU A 238 -10.43 11.06 3.15
N GLY A 239 -10.51 9.86 2.57
CA GLY A 239 -11.22 8.71 3.13
C GLY A 239 -12.65 8.56 2.65
N ASN A 240 -13.10 9.35 1.68
CA ASN A 240 -14.46 9.25 1.17
C ASN A 240 -14.58 8.05 0.23
N HIS A 241 -15.66 7.30 0.39
CA HIS A 241 -16.00 6.18 -0.48
C HIS A 241 -16.75 6.65 -1.72
N VAL A 242 -16.23 6.34 -2.91
CA VAL A 242 -16.86 6.71 -4.18
C VAL A 242 -17.51 5.54 -4.90
N TRP A 243 -17.08 4.32 -4.59
CA TRP A 243 -17.57 3.11 -5.22
C TRP A 243 -17.26 1.89 -4.36
N SER A 244 -18.12 0.88 -4.42
CA SER A 244 -17.85 -0.42 -3.81
C SER A 244 -18.42 -1.58 -4.63
N PHE A 245 -17.85 -2.75 -4.42
CA PHE A 245 -18.24 -3.99 -5.07
C PHE A 245 -17.99 -5.17 -4.13
N THR A 246 -18.98 -6.05 -3.98
CA THR A 246 -18.91 -7.15 -3.02
C THR A 246 -18.97 -8.48 -3.76
N LEU A 247 -18.03 -9.37 -3.44
CA LEU A 247 -17.98 -10.74 -3.93
C LEU A 247 -18.19 -11.72 -2.78
N PRO A 248 -18.95 -12.80 -2.99
CA PRO A 248 -18.99 -13.89 -2.02
C PRO A 248 -17.61 -14.57 -1.95
N ILE A 249 -17.24 -15.04 -0.77
CA ILE A 249 -16.13 -15.97 -0.62
C ILE A 249 -16.65 -17.39 -0.85
N ASP A 250 -15.84 -18.23 -1.49
CA ASP A 250 -16.18 -19.62 -1.73
C ASP A 250 -16.50 -20.34 -0.39
N PRO A 251 -17.72 -20.88 -0.21
CA PRO A 251 -18.09 -21.63 0.99
C PRO A 251 -17.22 -22.88 1.21
N GLY A 252 -16.52 -23.37 0.19
CA GLY A 252 -15.57 -24.49 0.28
C GLY A 252 -14.27 -24.16 1.02
N SER A 253 -13.93 -22.88 1.17
CA SER A 253 -12.70 -22.42 1.87
C SER A 253 -12.80 -22.46 3.42
N HIS A 254 -13.74 -23.23 3.95
CA HIS A 254 -14.01 -23.35 5.38
C HIS A 254 -13.16 -24.46 6.02
N GLY A 255 -11.91 -24.12 6.32
CA GLY A 255 -10.97 -24.99 7.03
C GLY A 255 -9.71 -24.21 7.43
N GLU A 256 -8.77 -24.85 8.11
CA GLU A 256 -7.49 -24.27 8.54
C GLU A 256 -6.66 -23.61 7.39
N ASP A 257 -7.08 -23.81 6.14
CA ASP A 257 -6.55 -23.21 4.91
C ASP A 257 -6.71 -21.68 4.79
N LEU A 258 -7.54 -21.04 5.61
CA LEU A 258 -7.59 -19.58 5.66
C LEU A 258 -6.27 -18.94 6.12
N LYS A 259 -5.38 -19.70 6.78
CA LYS A 259 -4.02 -19.23 7.09
C LYS A 259 -3.15 -19.07 5.84
N TRP A 260 -3.46 -19.78 4.75
CA TRP A 260 -2.69 -19.79 3.50
C TRP A 260 -3.33 -18.94 2.39
N VAL A 261 -4.66 -18.82 2.36
CA VAL A 261 -5.39 -17.95 1.42
C VAL A 261 -5.02 -16.45 1.58
N ASP A 262 -4.41 -16.09 2.71
CA ASP A 262 -3.98 -14.74 3.06
C ASP A 262 -2.68 -14.26 2.36
N GLN A 263 -1.96 -15.13 1.63
CA GLN A 263 -0.70 -14.76 0.97
C GLN A 263 -0.81 -14.46 -0.53
N ASP A 264 -1.91 -14.88 -1.18
CA ASP A 264 -2.13 -14.59 -2.59
C ASP A 264 -2.73 -13.18 -2.74
N ASN A 265 -1.87 -12.16 -2.73
CA ASN A 265 -2.21 -10.75 -3.00
C ASN A 265 -2.66 -10.48 -4.45
N ASP A 266 -3.07 -11.50 -5.21
CA ASP A 266 -3.41 -11.39 -6.65
C ASP A 266 -4.89 -11.04 -6.88
N SER A 267 -5.57 -10.53 -5.86
CA SER A 267 -7.01 -10.29 -5.88
C SER A 267 -7.35 -8.93 -6.47
N ILE A 268 -6.42 -7.98 -6.39
CA ILE A 268 -6.45 -6.71 -7.09
C ILE A 268 -5.30 -6.69 -8.09
N VAL A 269 -5.59 -6.27 -9.33
CA VAL A 269 -4.57 -6.05 -10.35
C VAL A 269 -4.77 -4.66 -10.94
N SER A 270 -3.72 -3.84 -10.88
CA SER A 270 -3.71 -2.59 -11.65
C SER A 270 -3.26 -2.89 -13.08
N PRO A 271 -4.09 -2.60 -14.09
CA PRO A 271 -3.60 -2.46 -15.44
C PRO A 271 -2.75 -1.19 -15.58
N GLU A 272 -1.94 -1.14 -16.64
CA GLU A 272 -1.10 0.00 -17.05
C GLU A 272 -1.88 1.23 -17.53
N HIS A 273 -3.21 1.20 -17.43
CA HIS A 273 -4.06 2.21 -18.05
C HIS A 273 -4.74 3.12 -17.03
N PRO A 274 -4.79 4.43 -17.30
CA PRO A 274 -5.42 5.44 -16.45
C PRO A 274 -6.83 5.05 -15.99
N GLY A 275 -7.06 5.05 -14.68
CA GLY A 275 -8.37 4.78 -14.08
C GLY A 275 -8.89 3.35 -14.22
N LEU A 276 -8.19 2.45 -14.93
CA LEU A 276 -8.58 1.04 -15.00
C LEU A 276 -8.06 0.29 -13.77
N PHE A 277 -8.85 -0.65 -13.28
CA PHE A 277 -8.45 -1.60 -12.25
C PHE A 277 -9.21 -2.90 -12.42
N THR A 278 -8.61 -4.00 -11.95
CA THR A 278 -9.18 -5.34 -12.08
C THR A 278 -9.30 -6.00 -10.72
N VAL A 279 -10.45 -6.63 -10.50
CA VAL A 279 -10.74 -7.48 -9.35
C VAL A 279 -10.81 -8.93 -9.81
N VAL A 280 -10.17 -9.82 -9.08
CA VAL A 280 -10.13 -11.26 -9.36
C VAL A 280 -11.02 -12.00 -8.35
N SER A 281 -12.05 -12.69 -8.86
CA SER A 281 -12.92 -13.56 -8.07
C SER A 281 -12.54 -15.01 -8.28
N LYS A 282 -11.64 -15.53 -7.43
CA LYS A 282 -11.29 -16.97 -7.46
C LYS A 282 -12.51 -17.87 -7.27
N ALA A 283 -13.41 -17.50 -6.35
CA ALA A 283 -14.65 -18.22 -6.08
C ALA A 283 -15.59 -18.35 -7.29
N ARG A 284 -15.52 -17.41 -8.23
CA ARG A 284 -16.30 -17.43 -9.47
C ARG A 284 -15.48 -17.81 -10.69
N ALA A 285 -14.17 -18.04 -10.53
CA ALA A 285 -13.22 -18.14 -11.63
C ALA A 285 -13.37 -16.99 -12.64
N GLU A 286 -13.47 -15.74 -12.17
CA GLU A 286 -13.69 -14.57 -13.02
C GLU A 286 -12.70 -13.44 -12.74
N ARG A 287 -12.35 -12.70 -13.79
CA ARG A 287 -11.63 -11.44 -13.77
C ARG A 287 -12.56 -10.33 -14.24
N ILE A 288 -12.70 -9.28 -13.42
CA ILE A 288 -13.64 -8.18 -13.65
C ILE A 288 -12.87 -6.87 -13.68
N THR A 289 -12.90 -6.18 -14.81
CA THR A 289 -12.21 -4.89 -15.01
C THR A 289 -13.22 -3.76 -14.94
N PHE A 290 -12.85 -2.72 -14.20
CA PHE A 290 -13.61 -1.49 -14.03
C PHE A 290 -12.82 -0.29 -14.56
N LEU A 291 -13.54 0.74 -14.95
CA LEU A 291 -12.98 2.04 -15.33
C LEU A 291 -13.56 3.13 -14.44
N ALA A 292 -12.71 3.73 -13.61
CA ALA A 292 -12.95 4.99 -12.93
C ALA A 292 -12.63 6.13 -13.88
N LYS A 293 -13.65 6.87 -14.32
CA LYS A 293 -13.48 8.04 -15.18
C LYS A 293 -14.18 9.26 -14.60
N ARG A 294 -13.59 10.43 -14.82
CA ARG A 294 -14.25 11.69 -14.51
C ARG A 294 -15.32 11.99 -15.56
N SER A 295 -16.51 12.30 -15.10
CA SER A 295 -17.65 12.71 -15.93
C SER A 295 -18.23 13.98 -15.31
N GLN A 296 -18.01 15.13 -15.96
CA GLN A 296 -18.27 16.45 -15.36
C GLN A 296 -17.46 16.61 -14.06
N ASP A 297 -18.13 16.90 -12.94
CA ASP A 297 -17.50 17.12 -11.63
C ASP A 297 -17.59 15.91 -10.70
N ARG A 298 -17.94 14.74 -11.23
CA ARG A 298 -18.01 13.49 -10.47
C ARG A 298 -17.20 12.39 -11.11
N TRP A 299 -16.70 11.50 -10.27
CA TRP A 299 -16.13 10.24 -10.71
C TRP A 299 -17.22 9.20 -10.87
N VAL A 300 -17.14 8.43 -11.94
CA VAL A 300 -18.05 7.32 -12.22
C VAL A 300 -17.22 6.08 -12.48
N VAL A 301 -17.59 5.00 -11.81
CA VAL A 301 -16.99 3.68 -12.01
C VAL A 301 -17.99 2.81 -12.74
N HIS A 302 -17.54 2.15 -13.80
CA HIS A 302 -18.35 1.19 -14.54
C HIS A 302 -17.52 -0.04 -14.89
N GLU A 303 -18.18 -1.20 -14.88
CA GLU A 303 -17.59 -2.44 -15.38
C GLU A 303 -17.38 -2.32 -16.89
N VAL A 304 -16.18 -2.62 -17.37
CA VAL A 304 -15.83 -2.58 -18.80
C VAL A 304 -15.64 -3.97 -19.39
N ARG A 305 -15.24 -4.95 -18.57
CA ARG A 305 -14.98 -6.32 -19.04
C ARG A 305 -15.14 -7.31 -17.89
N ARG A 306 -15.72 -8.47 -18.19
CA ARG A 306 -15.75 -9.64 -17.32
C ARG A 306 -15.39 -10.87 -18.15
N VAL A 307 -14.39 -11.61 -17.72
CA VAL A 307 -13.93 -12.82 -18.40
C VAL A 307 -13.63 -13.93 -17.39
N PRO A 308 -13.75 -15.21 -17.77
CA PRO A 308 -13.24 -16.31 -16.95
C PRO A 308 -11.74 -16.20 -16.69
N ILE A 309 -11.28 -16.76 -15.57
CA ILE A 309 -9.86 -17.04 -15.31
C ILE A 309 -9.55 -18.37 -15.99
N GLU A 310 -8.51 -18.39 -16.83
CA GLU A 310 -7.97 -19.61 -17.45
C GLU A 310 -7.13 -20.43 -16.47
#